data_AF-A0A4Q5XGN6-F1
#
_entry.id   AF-A0A4Q5XGN6-F1
#
_cell.length_a   1.000
_cell.length_b   1.000
_cell.length_c   1.000
_cell.angle_alpha   90.00
_cell.angle_beta   90.00
_cell.angle_gamma   90.00
#
_symmetry.space_group_name_H-M   'P 1'
#
loop_
_entity.id
_entity.type
_entity.pdbx_description
1 polymer ?
#
loop_
_entity_poly.entity_id
_entity_poly.type
_entity_poly.pdbx_seq_one_letter_code
_entity_poly.pdbx_strand_id
1 'polypeptide(L)'
;MVGRFSAKLDGAGNELWRRVDTTGSISDLQDVAVDSNDNIVIVGSRGVGPNLDLLVQRLTPIGATHWEQVYDGGGTDSGFAVAAGDTIAVTGSTRVGANGDLLVQVFAQNGTLLSTQKPESAVDVRGEAAAFDLQGNLLIGATGVYSPAEGGLNGLLLKYVP
;
A
#
# COMPACT_ATOMS: atom_id res chain seq x y z
N MET A 1 24.10 8.36 -2.17
CA MET A 1 23.00 7.98 -3.06
C MET A 1 22.06 7.14 -2.24
N VAL A 2 20.87 7.65 -1.91
CA VAL A 2 19.84 6.85 -1.23
C VAL A 2 19.02 6.22 -2.35
N GLY A 3 19.01 4.90 -2.42
CA GLY A 3 18.27 4.13 -3.41
C GLY A 3 17.43 3.09 -2.68
N ARG A 4 16.31 2.70 -3.28
CA ARG A 4 15.49 1.63 -2.73
C ARG A 4 16.12 0.29 -3.00
N PHE A 5 16.04 -0.60 -2.02
CA PHE A 5 16.53 -1.96 -2.13
C PHE A 5 15.36 -2.91 -2.02
N SER A 6 15.24 -3.83 -2.98
CA SER A 6 14.40 -5.01 -2.85
C SER A 6 15.23 -6.24 -3.20
N ALA A 7 15.00 -7.33 -2.49
CA ALA A 7 15.69 -8.59 -2.75
C ALA A 7 14.76 -9.75 -2.44
N LYS A 8 14.97 -10.86 -3.14
CA LYS A 8 14.39 -12.16 -2.81
C LYS A 8 15.53 -13.07 -2.41
N LEU A 9 15.33 -13.78 -1.31
CA LEU A 9 16.27 -14.73 -0.75
C LEU A 9 15.63 -16.12 -0.74
N ASP A 10 16.44 -17.17 -0.81
CA ASP A 10 15.98 -18.52 -0.56
C ASP A 10 15.76 -18.78 0.94
N GLY A 11 15.26 -19.98 1.28
CA GLY A 11 15.01 -20.35 2.69
C GLY A 11 16.27 -20.48 3.55
N ALA A 12 17.47 -20.48 2.95
CA ALA A 12 18.75 -20.46 3.64
C ALA A 12 19.32 -19.02 3.75
N GLY A 13 18.64 -18.02 3.19
CA GLY A 13 19.08 -16.63 3.16
C GLY A 13 20.07 -16.30 2.05
N ASN A 14 20.23 -17.14 1.03
CA ASN A 14 21.02 -16.80 -0.15
C ASN A 14 20.20 -15.91 -1.09
N GLU A 15 20.85 -14.92 -1.70
CA GLU A 15 20.19 -14.04 -2.66
C GLU A 15 19.80 -14.80 -3.95
N LEU A 16 18.51 -14.78 -4.26
CA LEU A 16 17.99 -15.21 -5.56
C LEU A 16 18.03 -14.06 -6.56
N TRP A 17 17.67 -12.86 -6.12
CA TRP A 17 17.85 -11.63 -6.88
C TRP A 17 17.89 -10.40 -5.97
N ARG A 18 18.46 -9.31 -6.50
CA ARG A 18 18.50 -7.99 -5.89
C ARG A 18 18.20 -6.91 -6.91
N ARG A 19 17.50 -5.88 -6.46
CA ARG A 19 17.25 -4.66 -7.20
C ARG A 19 17.60 -3.44 -6.36
N VAL A 20 18.19 -2.47 -7.05
CA VAL A 20 18.44 -1.13 -6.49
C VAL A 20 17.82 -0.12 -7.44
N ASP A 21 16.70 0.49 -7.02
CA ASP A 21 16.09 1.57 -7.77
C ASP A 21 16.69 2.90 -7.28
N THR A 22 17.48 3.53 -8.15
CA THR A 22 18.25 4.76 -7.88
C THR A 22 17.56 6.03 -8.40
N THR A 23 16.33 5.92 -8.89
CA THR A 23 15.55 7.06 -9.36
C THR A 23 15.30 8.02 -8.19
N GLY A 24 15.85 9.23 -8.30
CA GLY A 24 16.08 10.16 -7.17
C GLY A 24 14.85 10.84 -6.56
N SER A 25 13.69 10.21 -6.63
CA SER A 25 12.41 10.75 -6.19
C SER A 25 11.59 9.73 -5.41
N ILE A 26 12.18 8.64 -4.94
CA ILE A 26 11.42 7.63 -4.21
C ILE A 26 11.89 7.51 -2.76
N SER A 27 10.94 7.71 -1.81
CA SER A 27 11.25 7.88 -0.39
C SER A 27 11.41 6.54 0.31
N ASP A 28 10.32 5.79 0.51
CA ASP A 28 10.33 4.55 1.30
C ASP A 28 9.48 3.44 0.68
N LEU A 29 9.95 2.20 0.77
CA LEU A 29 9.14 0.98 0.57
C LEU A 29 8.74 0.49 1.97
N GLN A 30 7.45 0.22 2.18
CA GLN A 30 6.90 -0.04 3.51
C GLN A 30 6.51 -1.50 3.71
N ASP A 31 5.90 -2.12 2.70
CA ASP A 31 5.39 -3.49 2.82
C ASP A 31 5.47 -4.25 1.49
N VAL A 32 5.43 -5.58 1.59
CA VAL A 32 5.54 -6.51 0.47
C VAL A 32 4.61 -7.71 0.67
N ALA A 33 3.90 -8.08 -0.40
CA ALA A 33 3.09 -9.29 -0.47
C ALA A 33 3.46 -10.12 -1.70
N VAL A 34 3.12 -11.42 -1.66
CA VAL A 34 3.32 -12.35 -2.77
C VAL A 34 1.99 -12.94 -3.15
N ASP A 35 1.63 -12.91 -4.43
CA ASP A 35 0.41 -13.54 -4.93
C ASP A 35 0.58 -15.04 -5.17
N SER A 36 -0.51 -15.73 -5.49
CA SER A 36 -0.52 -17.18 -5.75
C SER A 36 0.32 -17.62 -6.96
N ASN A 37 0.77 -16.67 -7.78
CA ASN A 37 1.62 -16.90 -8.95
C ASN A 37 3.08 -16.47 -8.69
N ASP A 38 3.47 -16.28 -7.43
CA ASP A 38 4.81 -15.87 -6.98
C ASP A 38 5.24 -14.47 -7.48
N ASN A 39 4.28 -13.64 -7.92
CA ASN A 39 4.56 -12.24 -8.21
C ASN A 39 4.59 -11.45 -6.91
N ILE A 40 5.48 -10.48 -6.87
CA ILE A 40 5.75 -9.67 -5.68
C ILE A 40 5.03 -8.34 -5.86
N VAL A 41 4.27 -7.91 -4.88
CA VAL A 41 3.69 -6.56 -4.84
C VAL A 41 4.35 -5.81 -3.70
N ILE A 42 4.87 -4.62 -3.99
CA ILE A 42 5.52 -3.75 -3.01
C ILE A 42 4.74 -2.44 -2.95
N VAL A 43 4.52 -1.93 -1.76
CA VAL A 43 3.87 -0.64 -1.53
C VAL A 43 4.80 0.30 -0.77
N GLY A 44 4.63 1.60 -0.99
CA GLY A 44 5.34 2.64 -0.25
C GLY A 44 4.99 4.02 -0.76
N SER A 45 5.96 4.93 -0.74
CA SER A 45 5.75 6.33 -1.12
C SER A 45 6.88 6.89 -2.00
N ARG A 46 6.51 7.62 -3.04
CA ARG A 46 7.39 8.31 -3.98
C ARG A 46 7.39 9.81 -3.70
N GLY A 47 8.53 10.41 -3.41
CA GLY A 47 8.63 11.87 -3.28
C GLY A 47 8.82 12.57 -4.63
N VAL A 48 7.74 13.03 -5.25
CA VAL A 48 7.80 13.93 -6.42
C VAL A 48 7.57 15.37 -5.96
N GLY A 49 8.64 16.12 -5.74
CA GLY A 49 8.55 17.51 -5.31
C GLY A 49 8.30 17.65 -3.79
N PRO A 50 7.39 18.54 -3.33
CA PRO A 50 7.23 18.84 -1.90
C PRO A 50 6.46 17.77 -1.12
N ASN A 51 5.74 16.89 -1.82
CA ASN A 51 4.88 15.88 -1.21
C ASN A 51 5.33 14.46 -1.59
N LEU A 52 4.74 13.48 -0.90
CA LEU A 52 4.86 12.07 -1.24
C LEU A 52 3.59 11.62 -1.98
N ASP A 53 3.75 10.72 -2.94
CA ASP A 53 2.68 10.03 -3.65
C ASP A 53 2.72 8.55 -3.26
N LEU A 54 1.58 7.90 -3.09
CA LEU A 54 1.55 6.47 -2.83
C LEU A 54 2.03 5.72 -4.07
N LEU A 55 2.94 4.76 -3.89
CA LEU A 55 3.45 3.90 -4.95
C LEU A 55 3.03 2.45 -4.71
N VAL A 56 2.55 1.80 -5.77
CA VAL A 56 2.39 0.34 -5.84
C VAL A 56 3.21 -0.18 -7.01
N GLN A 57 4.04 -1.19 -6.76
CA GLN A 57 4.83 -1.84 -7.80
C GLN A 57 4.60 -3.35 -7.76
N ARG A 58 4.27 -3.93 -8.91
CA ARG A 58 4.20 -5.39 -9.06
C ARG A 58 5.38 -5.89 -9.88
N LEU A 59 6.05 -6.90 -9.37
CA LEU A 59 7.22 -7.54 -9.94
C LEU A 59 6.92 -9.00 -10.28
N THR A 60 7.56 -9.52 -11.32
CA THR A 60 7.58 -10.94 -11.63
C THR A 60 8.39 -11.72 -10.57
N PRO A 61 8.31 -13.07 -10.53
CA PRO A 61 9.07 -13.89 -9.58
C PRO A 61 10.59 -13.67 -9.59
N ILE A 62 11.12 -13.22 -10.74
CA ILE A 62 12.54 -12.92 -10.97
C ILE A 62 12.90 -11.44 -10.72
N GLY A 63 11.96 -10.65 -10.17
CA GLY A 63 12.16 -9.25 -9.80
C GLY A 63 11.95 -8.24 -10.94
N ALA A 64 11.60 -8.65 -12.15
CA ALA A 64 11.35 -7.70 -13.25
C ALA A 64 10.05 -6.93 -13.00
N THR A 65 10.02 -5.62 -13.27
CA THR A 65 8.78 -4.84 -13.13
C THR A 65 7.73 -5.32 -14.12
N HIS A 66 6.57 -5.71 -13.60
CA HIS A 66 5.40 -6.02 -14.40
C HIS A 66 4.56 -4.77 -14.64
N TRP A 67 4.23 -4.03 -13.57
CA TRP A 67 3.59 -2.72 -13.65
C TRP A 67 3.89 -1.88 -12.42
N GLU A 68 3.61 -0.58 -12.53
CA GLU A 68 3.73 0.41 -11.47
C GLU A 68 2.51 1.34 -11.50
N GLN A 69 2.00 1.70 -10.33
CA GLN A 69 0.90 2.65 -10.14
C GLN A 69 1.30 3.69 -9.10
N VAL A 70 0.93 4.95 -9.36
CA VAL A 70 1.14 6.08 -8.45
C VAL A 70 -0.21 6.71 -8.16
N TYR A 71 -0.51 6.96 -6.89
CA TYR A 71 -1.65 7.76 -6.47
C TYR A 71 -1.16 9.10 -5.91
N ASP A 72 -1.57 10.16 -6.59
CA ASP A 72 -1.39 11.56 -6.19
C ASP A 72 -2.79 12.17 -6.00
N GLY A 73 -3.15 12.39 -4.74
CA GLY A 73 -4.40 13.01 -4.32
C GLY A 73 -4.35 14.54 -4.35
N GLY A 74 -3.23 15.15 -4.75
CA GLY A 74 -2.94 16.58 -4.66
C GLY A 74 -2.28 16.99 -3.34
N GLY A 75 -1.79 16.02 -2.56
CA GLY A 75 -1.32 16.19 -1.19
C GLY A 75 -0.22 15.20 -0.82
N THR A 76 -0.05 14.89 0.46
CA THR A 76 0.84 13.78 0.87
C THR A 76 0.04 12.49 0.92
N ASP A 77 0.40 11.55 0.06
CA ASP A 77 -0.15 10.20 -0.01
C ASP A 77 0.95 9.19 0.35
N SER A 78 0.61 8.25 1.21
CA SER A 78 1.57 7.25 1.67
C SER A 78 0.91 5.90 1.73
N GLY A 79 1.56 4.91 1.12
CA GLY A 79 1.15 3.51 1.22
C GLY A 79 1.94 2.82 2.32
N PHE A 80 1.25 2.07 3.17
CA PHE A 80 1.85 1.42 4.34
C PHE A 80 1.71 -0.09 4.31
N ALA A 81 0.60 -0.64 3.80
CA ALA A 81 0.37 -2.08 3.78
C ALA A 81 -0.26 -2.58 2.48
N VAL A 82 0.05 -3.82 2.12
CA VAL A 82 -0.46 -4.49 0.92
C VAL A 82 -0.90 -5.93 1.20
N ALA A 83 -2.03 -6.31 0.62
CA ALA A 83 -2.48 -7.69 0.53
C ALA A 83 -2.57 -8.10 -0.95
N ALA A 84 -2.09 -9.31 -1.26
CA ALA A 84 -2.15 -9.86 -2.61
C ALA A 84 -2.85 -11.24 -2.59
N GLY A 85 -3.91 -11.36 -3.38
CA GLY A 85 -4.67 -12.59 -3.62
C GLY A 85 -5.11 -12.63 -5.07
N ASP A 86 -6.40 -12.84 -5.35
CA ASP A 86 -6.95 -12.67 -6.71
C ASP A 86 -7.00 -11.19 -7.13
N THR A 87 -7.12 -10.29 -6.17
CA THR A 87 -6.92 -8.85 -6.33
C THR A 87 -5.76 -8.39 -5.47
N ILE A 88 -5.35 -7.14 -5.67
CA ILE A 88 -4.30 -6.50 -4.90
C ILE A 88 -4.93 -5.33 -4.18
N ALA A 89 -4.85 -5.31 -2.85
CA ALA A 89 -5.33 -4.20 -2.05
C ALA A 89 -4.16 -3.53 -1.35
N VAL A 90 -4.11 -2.20 -1.42
CA VAL A 90 -3.15 -1.39 -0.67
C VAL A 90 -3.89 -0.44 0.24
N THR A 91 -3.30 -0.14 1.38
CA THR A 91 -3.83 0.85 2.31
C THR A 91 -2.74 1.76 2.86
N GLY A 92 -3.17 2.93 3.30
CA GLY A 92 -2.30 3.92 3.91
C GLY A 92 -3.06 5.19 4.26
N SER A 93 -2.52 6.34 3.90
CA SER A 93 -3.16 7.64 4.15
C SER A 93 -3.04 8.60 2.98
N THR A 94 -4.04 9.45 2.79
CA THR A 94 -4.06 10.58 1.87
C THR A 94 -4.32 11.87 2.63
N ARG A 95 -3.59 12.96 2.34
CA ARG A 95 -3.73 14.22 3.07
C ARG A 95 -3.73 15.42 2.13
N VAL A 96 -4.92 15.98 1.90
CA VAL A 96 -5.15 17.23 1.17
C VAL A 96 -5.68 18.28 2.15
N GLY A 97 -4.90 18.62 3.18
CA GLY A 97 -5.32 19.53 4.24
C GLY A 97 -4.67 19.24 5.60
N ALA A 98 -5.39 19.54 6.67
CA ALA A 98 -4.89 19.41 8.05
C ALA A 98 -4.80 17.95 8.52
N ASN A 99 -5.74 17.11 8.09
CA ASN A 99 -5.84 15.71 8.51
C ASN A 99 -5.58 14.75 7.35
N GLY A 100 -4.94 13.62 7.64
CA GLY A 100 -4.81 12.49 6.73
C GLY A 100 -5.96 11.51 6.88
N ASP A 101 -6.64 11.23 5.78
CA ASP A 101 -7.71 10.23 5.71
C ASP A 101 -7.15 8.86 5.34
N LEU A 102 -7.86 7.80 5.75
CA LEU A 102 -7.57 6.44 5.32
C LEU A 102 -7.66 6.37 3.79
N LEU A 103 -6.65 5.79 3.15
CA LEU A 103 -6.68 5.47 1.72
C LEU A 103 -6.71 3.95 1.55
N VAL A 104 -7.59 3.47 0.68
CA VAL A 104 -7.62 2.09 0.21
C VAL A 104 -7.72 2.10 -1.31
N GLN A 105 -6.81 1.40 -1.98
CA GLN A 105 -6.92 1.16 -3.42
C GLN A 105 -6.92 -0.34 -3.70
N VAL A 106 -7.82 -0.79 -4.56
CA VAL A 106 -7.88 -2.19 -5.00
C VAL A 106 -7.62 -2.25 -6.49
N PHE A 107 -6.75 -3.16 -6.90
CA PHE A 107 -6.34 -3.38 -8.29
C PHE A 107 -6.61 -4.81 -8.71
N ALA A 108 -6.90 -4.99 -10.00
CA ALA A 108 -6.79 -6.28 -10.66
C ALA A 108 -5.30 -6.67 -10.83
N GLN A 109 -5.02 -7.95 -11.07
CA GLN A 109 -3.66 -8.47 -11.24
C GLN A 109 -2.86 -7.79 -12.37
N ASN A 110 -3.54 -7.30 -13.39
CA ASN A 110 -2.95 -6.57 -14.52
C ASN A 110 -2.66 -5.08 -14.20
N GLY A 111 -2.92 -4.63 -12.97
CA GLY A 111 -2.69 -3.25 -12.54
C GLY A 111 -3.85 -2.29 -12.84
N THR A 112 -4.98 -2.78 -13.37
CA THR A 112 -6.20 -1.96 -13.50
C THR A 112 -6.74 -1.61 -12.12
N LEU A 113 -6.90 -0.32 -11.82
CA LEU A 113 -7.56 0.15 -10.60
C LEU A 113 -9.04 -0.24 -10.64
N LEU A 114 -9.49 -1.01 -9.66
CA LEU A 114 -10.88 -1.45 -9.49
C LEU A 114 -11.66 -0.51 -8.56
N SER A 115 -11.03 -0.03 -7.49
CA SER A 115 -11.67 0.90 -6.56
C SER A 115 -10.66 1.78 -5.83
N THR A 116 -11.12 2.95 -5.40
CA THR A 116 -10.45 3.81 -4.44
C THR A 116 -11.45 4.24 -3.39
N GLN A 117 -11.10 4.09 -2.13
CA GLN A 117 -11.93 4.47 -1.00
C GLN A 117 -11.14 5.39 -0.09
N LYS A 118 -11.80 6.48 0.32
CA LYS A 118 -11.26 7.51 1.19
C LYS A 118 -12.32 7.89 2.22
N PRO A 119 -12.58 7.06 3.24
CA PRO A 119 -13.54 7.41 4.27
C PRO A 119 -13.10 8.69 4.95
N GLU A 120 -13.91 9.75 4.82
CA GLU A 120 -13.63 11.02 5.48
C GLU A 120 -13.61 10.84 6.99
N SER A 121 -12.61 11.41 7.63
CA SER A 121 -12.47 11.37 9.08
C SER A 121 -12.18 12.78 9.62
N ALA A 122 -12.84 13.13 10.73
CA ALA A 122 -12.54 14.37 11.45
C ALA A 122 -11.15 14.36 12.11
N VAL A 123 -10.46 13.22 12.07
CA VAL A 123 -9.19 12.94 12.73
C VAL A 123 -8.25 12.20 11.77
N ASP A 124 -6.94 12.27 12.02
CA ASP A 124 -5.96 11.49 11.27
C ASP A 124 -6.25 9.97 11.38
N VAL A 125 -6.40 9.30 10.24
CA VAL A 125 -6.54 7.85 10.14
C VAL A 125 -5.55 7.29 9.11
N ARG A 126 -4.87 6.20 9.48
CA ARG A 126 -3.89 5.52 8.63
C ARG A 126 -4.14 4.03 8.61
N GLY A 127 -4.22 3.43 7.42
CA GLY A 127 -4.25 1.99 7.27
C GLY A 127 -2.85 1.42 7.42
N GLU A 128 -2.62 0.61 8.45
CA GLU A 128 -1.31 0.07 8.83
C GLU A 128 -1.15 -1.42 8.47
N ALA A 129 -2.26 -2.11 8.20
CA ALA A 129 -2.26 -3.52 7.86
C ALA A 129 -3.37 -3.85 6.87
N ALA A 130 -3.11 -4.80 5.97
CA ALA A 130 -4.10 -5.34 5.04
C ALA A 130 -3.95 -6.86 4.97
N ALA A 131 -5.09 -7.56 4.90
CA ALA A 131 -5.12 -9.00 4.66
C ALA A 131 -6.41 -9.38 3.92
N PHE A 132 -6.39 -10.49 3.19
CA PHE A 132 -7.61 -11.11 2.68
C PHE A 132 -8.03 -12.27 3.58
N ASP A 133 -9.34 -12.40 3.83
CA ASP A 133 -9.89 -13.64 4.38
C ASP A 133 -10.03 -14.72 3.28
N LEU A 134 -10.39 -15.95 3.68
CA LEU A 134 -10.54 -17.08 2.75
C LEU A 134 -11.69 -16.91 1.75
N GLN A 135 -12.56 -15.92 1.92
CA GLN A 135 -13.63 -15.57 0.99
C GLN A 135 -13.24 -14.41 0.08
N GLY A 136 -12.01 -13.89 0.19
CA GLY A 136 -11.52 -12.76 -0.60
C GLY A 136 -11.97 -11.40 -0.09
N ASN A 137 -12.54 -11.31 1.12
CA ASN A 137 -12.88 -10.02 1.71
C ASN A 137 -11.61 -9.35 2.23
N LEU A 138 -11.49 -8.05 1.97
CA LEU A 138 -10.39 -7.25 2.50
C LEU A 138 -10.64 -6.96 3.99
N LEU A 139 -9.60 -7.15 4.78
CA LEU A 139 -9.47 -6.80 6.20
C LEU A 139 -8.40 -5.71 6.32
N ILE A 140 -8.72 -4.62 7.01
CA ILE A 140 -7.77 -3.53 7.24
C ILE A 140 -7.55 -3.35 8.75
N GLY A 141 -6.31 -3.11 9.15
CA GLY A 141 -6.00 -2.57 10.47
C GLY A 141 -5.61 -1.10 10.31
N ALA A 142 -6.21 -0.20 11.10
CA ALA A 142 -5.95 1.23 11.00
C ALA A 142 -5.76 1.89 12.37
N THR A 143 -4.94 2.94 12.43
CA THR A 143 -4.72 3.78 13.61
C THR A 143 -5.40 5.14 13.43
N GLY A 144 -5.89 5.73 14.53
CA GLY A 144 -6.47 7.09 14.57
C GLY A 144 -6.80 7.56 15.99
N VAL A 145 -7.00 8.87 16.20
CA VAL A 145 -7.27 9.49 17.53
C VAL A 145 -8.77 9.72 17.74
N TYR A 146 -9.30 9.31 18.88
CA TYR A 146 -10.73 9.29 19.20
C TYR A 146 -11.24 10.54 19.95
N SER A 147 -12.47 10.96 19.66
CA SER A 147 -13.33 11.69 20.62
C SER A 147 -14.67 10.95 20.82
N PRO A 148 -15.07 10.63 22.07
CA PRO A 148 -16.26 9.83 22.37
C PRO A 148 -17.62 10.40 21.98
N ALA A 149 -17.69 11.65 21.57
CA ALA A 149 -18.96 12.31 21.30
C ALA A 149 -19.66 11.80 20.01
N GLU A 150 -18.94 11.14 19.09
CA GLU A 150 -19.47 10.87 17.73
C GLU A 150 -19.46 9.39 17.29
N GLY A 151 -19.36 8.43 18.21
CA GLY A 151 -19.63 7.02 17.88
C GLY A 151 -18.63 6.35 16.92
N GLY A 152 -17.39 6.84 16.83
CA GLY A 152 -16.33 6.30 15.96
C GLY A 152 -15.57 5.10 16.53
N LEU A 153 -15.18 4.17 15.65
CA LEU A 153 -14.57 2.86 15.93
C LEU A 153 -13.06 2.97 16.24
N ASN A 154 -12.59 2.33 17.32
CA ASN A 154 -11.16 2.09 17.59
C ASN A 154 -10.74 0.76 16.95
N GLY A 155 -9.81 0.78 15.99
CA GLY A 155 -9.40 -0.40 15.24
C GLY A 155 -10.50 -0.87 14.30
N LEU A 156 -10.52 -0.31 13.09
CA LEU A 156 -11.54 -0.66 12.11
C LEU A 156 -11.12 -1.88 11.31
N LEU A 157 -11.65 -3.06 11.66
CA LEU A 157 -11.73 -4.17 10.72
C LEU A 157 -12.83 -3.82 9.70
N LEU A 158 -12.47 -3.06 8.68
CA LEU A 158 -13.34 -2.88 7.54
C LEU A 158 -13.35 -4.19 6.76
N LYS A 159 -14.49 -4.88 6.74
CA LYS A 159 -14.75 -5.99 5.83
C LYS A 159 -15.37 -5.42 4.56
N TYR A 160 -14.62 -5.42 3.46
CA TYR A 160 -15.17 -5.07 2.15
C TYR A 160 -15.53 -6.32 1.35
N VAL A 161 -16.75 -6.32 0.82
CA VAL A 161 -17.24 -7.30 -0.17
C VAL A 161 -17.18 -6.60 -1.54
N PRO A 162 -16.59 -7.23 -2.59
CA PRO A 162 -16.54 -6.67 -3.95
C PRO A 162 -17.92 -6.39 -4.56
#